data_AF-A0A1H8CCS8-F1
#
_entry.id   AF-A0A1H8CCS8-F1
#
_cell.length_a   1.000
_cell.length_b   1.000
_cell.length_c   1.000
_cell.angle_alpha   90.00
_cell.angle_beta   90.00
_cell.angle_gamma   90.00
#
_symmetry.space_group_name_H-M   'P 1'
#
loop_
_entity.id
_entity.type
_entity.pdbx_description
1 polymer ?
#
loop_
_entity_poly.entity_id
_entity_poly.type
_entity_poly.pdbx_seq_one_letter_code
_entity_poly.pdbx_strand_id
1 'polypeptide(L)'
;MAKGNHVFNDFDGCLLSAFADFLEQAGGGEHLRALGGSGGSEAAARDFMSSRYTTSWPLLVEIRSRPQVKDIHWIQDDAVVGASDENSQAFGAASRAFRDAVVAWAWDAPGTNPMEAWRHLVNAGVDKTAWDRFVAGSSIAQAPKSSEGRAARCIELEKFIRGELTKLAARWLMALRADLKASVDYKKDAQSWQKTLSNGIGRDWFPPASGAK
;
A
#
# COMPACT_ATOMS: atom_id res chain seq x y z
N MET A 1 8.23 -18.69 -6.62
CA MET A 1 9.11 -18.90 -5.45
C MET A 1 8.34 -18.48 -4.21
N ALA A 2 8.30 -19.32 -3.18
CA ALA A 2 7.60 -19.02 -1.94
C ALA A 2 8.30 -17.85 -1.23
N LYS A 3 7.59 -16.72 -1.11
CA LYS A 3 8.01 -15.56 -0.33
C LYS A 3 7.41 -15.72 1.07
N GLY A 4 8.23 -15.75 2.11
CA GLY A 4 7.82 -16.01 3.49
C GLY A 4 8.54 -15.09 4.46
N ASN A 5 7.84 -14.77 5.56
CA ASN A 5 8.21 -13.89 6.68
C ASN A 5 8.88 -12.55 6.38
N HIS A 6 8.05 -11.68 5.86
CA HIS A 6 8.33 -10.28 5.68
C HIS A 6 8.23 -9.54 7.02
N VAL A 7 9.35 -8.98 7.52
CA VAL A 7 9.29 -8.06 8.68
C VAL A 7 8.22 -6.98 8.44
N PHE A 8 8.20 -6.48 7.20
CA PHE A 8 7.20 -5.60 6.65
C PHE A 8 6.72 -6.17 5.33
N ASN A 9 5.42 -6.38 5.18
CA ASN A 9 4.82 -6.86 3.95
C ASN A 9 4.78 -5.76 2.85
N ASP A 10 4.46 -6.17 1.61
CA ASP A 10 4.46 -5.33 0.40
C ASP A 10 3.25 -4.35 0.34
N PHE A 11 3.31 -3.27 1.13
CA PHE A 11 2.25 -2.28 1.20
C PHE A 11 2.06 -1.47 -0.10
N ASP A 12 3.15 -1.09 -0.78
CA ASP A 12 3.03 -0.34 -2.03
C ASP A 12 2.61 -1.23 -3.21
N GLY A 13 3.02 -2.51 -3.21
CA GLY A 13 2.49 -3.51 -4.12
C GLY A 13 0.99 -3.74 -3.92
N CYS A 14 0.47 -3.61 -2.70
CA CYS A 14 -0.97 -3.66 -2.44
C CYS A 14 -1.71 -2.44 -3.03
N LEU A 15 -1.17 -1.23 -2.91
CA LEU A 15 -1.73 -0.03 -3.56
C LEU A 15 -1.71 -0.17 -5.09
N LEU A 16 -0.61 -0.65 -5.64
CA LEU A 16 -0.47 -0.91 -7.09
C LEU A 16 -1.48 -1.96 -7.57
N SER A 17 -1.64 -3.06 -6.82
CA SER A 17 -2.58 -4.13 -7.16
C SER A 17 -4.04 -3.68 -7.05
N ALA A 18 -4.37 -2.85 -6.06
CA ALA A 18 -5.71 -2.26 -5.96
C ALA A 18 -6.01 -1.35 -7.17
N PHE A 19 -5.02 -0.59 -7.63
CA PHE A 19 -5.17 0.20 -8.85
C PHE A 19 -5.31 -0.68 -10.09
N ALA A 20 -4.53 -1.76 -10.17
CA ALA A 20 -4.61 -2.74 -11.25
C ALA A 20 -6.00 -3.36 -11.37
N ASP A 21 -6.57 -3.82 -10.25
CA ASP A 21 -7.90 -4.42 -10.22
C ASP A 21 -8.98 -3.44 -10.66
N PHE A 22 -8.88 -2.19 -10.19
CA PHE A 22 -9.76 -1.14 -10.64
C PHE A 22 -9.64 -0.92 -12.16
N LEU A 23 -8.41 -0.84 -12.69
CA LEU A 23 -8.17 -0.62 -14.11
C LEU A 23 -8.66 -1.78 -14.98
N GLU A 24 -8.52 -3.03 -14.53
CA GLU A 24 -9.07 -4.19 -15.23
C GLU A 24 -10.60 -4.06 -15.39
N GLN A 25 -11.31 -3.56 -14.36
CA GLN A 25 -12.76 -3.29 -14.48
C GLN A 25 -13.10 -2.05 -15.31
N ALA A 26 -12.22 -1.04 -15.32
CA ALA A 26 -12.41 0.20 -16.08
C ALA A 26 -11.94 0.11 -17.55
N GLY A 27 -11.46 -1.05 -18.00
CA GLY A 27 -10.97 -1.28 -19.37
C GLY A 27 -9.58 -0.71 -19.64
N GLY A 28 -8.71 -0.61 -18.63
CA GLY A 28 -7.35 -0.07 -18.73
C GLY A 28 -6.25 -0.95 -18.11
N GLY A 29 -6.56 -2.18 -17.68
CA GLY A 29 -5.60 -3.06 -16.98
C GLY A 29 -4.38 -3.45 -17.82
N GLU A 30 -4.53 -3.53 -19.14
CA GLU A 30 -3.44 -3.74 -20.09
C GLU A 30 -2.35 -2.65 -20.06
N HIS A 31 -2.73 -1.39 -19.77
CA HIS A 31 -1.77 -0.29 -19.67
C HIS A 31 -0.89 -0.45 -18.43
N LEU A 32 -1.47 -0.84 -17.29
CA LEU A 32 -0.66 -1.06 -16.08
C LEU A 32 0.26 -2.28 -16.24
N ARG A 33 -0.20 -3.35 -16.92
CA ARG A 33 0.65 -4.50 -17.27
C ARG A 33 1.81 -4.09 -18.18
N ALA A 34 1.58 -3.21 -19.16
CA ALA A 34 2.65 -2.68 -20.00
C ALA A 34 3.68 -1.88 -19.20
N LEU A 35 3.23 -1.06 -18.24
CA LEU A 35 4.13 -0.32 -17.33
C LEU A 35 4.90 -1.22 -16.35
N GLY A 36 4.38 -2.42 -16.07
CA GLY A 36 5.05 -3.46 -15.30
C GLY A 36 6.05 -4.29 -16.12
N GLY A 37 6.26 -3.97 -17.42
CA GLY A 37 7.15 -4.70 -18.31
C GLY A 37 6.52 -5.97 -18.93
N SER A 38 5.21 -6.14 -18.82
CA SER A 38 4.48 -7.30 -19.34
C SER A 38 3.62 -6.94 -20.55
N GLY A 39 4.23 -6.98 -21.73
CA GLY A 39 3.56 -6.81 -23.03
C GLY A 39 3.09 -5.39 -23.34
N GLY A 40 2.84 -5.08 -24.62
CA GLY A 40 2.36 -3.77 -25.04
C GLY A 40 3.43 -2.66 -25.07
N SER A 41 3.00 -1.43 -25.38
CA SER A 41 3.87 -0.26 -25.47
C SER A 41 3.86 0.53 -24.15
N GLU A 42 5.02 0.63 -23.49
CA GLU A 42 5.19 1.46 -22.30
C GLU A 42 4.83 2.93 -22.56
N ALA A 43 5.19 3.48 -23.73
CA ALA A 43 4.91 4.87 -24.05
C ALA A 43 3.40 5.14 -24.11
N ALA A 44 2.66 4.31 -24.84
CA ALA A 44 1.21 4.44 -24.94
C ALA A 44 0.51 4.24 -23.58
N ALA A 45 1.03 3.34 -22.76
CA ALA A 45 0.52 3.15 -21.40
C ALA A 45 0.81 4.35 -20.49
N ARG A 46 2.00 4.95 -20.57
CA ARG A 46 2.31 6.19 -19.83
C ARG A 46 1.40 7.33 -20.26
N ASP A 47 1.14 7.47 -21.56
CA ASP A 47 0.25 8.51 -22.10
C ASP A 47 -1.20 8.29 -21.64
N PHE A 48 -1.70 7.06 -21.67
CA PHE A 48 -3.02 6.71 -21.15
C PHE A 48 -3.14 7.09 -19.66
N MET A 49 -2.18 6.63 -18.84
CA MET A 49 -2.21 6.89 -17.41
C MET A 49 -2.10 8.39 -17.10
N SER A 50 -1.22 9.10 -17.79
CA SER A 50 -0.99 10.53 -17.56
C SER A 50 -2.12 11.41 -18.09
N SER A 51 -2.93 10.94 -19.04
CA SER A 51 -4.09 11.67 -19.55
C SER A 51 -5.37 11.42 -18.75
N ARG A 52 -5.59 10.19 -18.27
CA ARG A 52 -6.83 9.79 -17.59
C ARG A 52 -6.73 9.80 -16.07
N TYR A 53 -5.54 9.56 -15.52
CA TYR A 53 -5.26 9.46 -14.09
C TYR A 53 -4.21 10.52 -13.66
N THR A 54 -4.49 11.77 -14.02
CA THR A 54 -3.53 12.89 -13.95
C THR A 54 -3.04 13.21 -12.53
N THR A 55 -3.80 12.83 -11.49
CA THR A 55 -3.42 13.10 -10.10
C THR A 55 -3.08 11.84 -9.32
N SER A 56 -3.84 10.75 -9.52
CA SER A 56 -3.67 9.50 -8.78
C SER A 56 -2.46 8.69 -9.22
N TRP A 57 -2.16 8.66 -10.52
CA TRP A 57 -1.00 7.93 -11.03
C TRP A 57 0.33 8.55 -10.58
N PRO A 58 0.58 9.86 -10.73
CA PRO A 58 1.81 10.47 -10.22
C PRO A 58 2.01 10.28 -8.71
N LEU A 59 0.93 10.31 -7.93
CA LEU A 59 1.00 10.10 -6.49
C LEU A 59 1.33 8.63 -6.14
N LEU A 60 0.82 7.66 -6.90
CA LEU A 60 1.22 6.27 -6.73
C LEU A 60 2.72 6.08 -7.06
N VAL A 61 3.22 6.72 -8.12
CA VAL A 61 4.65 6.74 -8.46
C VAL A 61 5.48 7.37 -7.32
N GLU A 62 5.01 8.49 -6.78
CA GLU A 62 5.64 9.17 -5.64
C GLU A 62 5.76 8.25 -4.42
N ILE A 63 4.67 7.57 -4.03
CA ILE A 63 4.64 6.61 -2.92
C ILE A 63 5.70 5.52 -3.12
N ARG A 64 5.71 4.91 -4.31
CA ARG A 64 6.64 3.80 -4.63
C ARG A 64 8.10 4.24 -4.71
N SER A 65 8.36 5.54 -4.93
CA SER A 65 9.71 6.10 -4.96
C SER A 65 10.28 6.45 -3.58
N ARG A 66 9.48 6.36 -2.50
CA ARG A 66 9.94 6.72 -1.15
C ARG A 66 11.10 5.83 -0.70
N PRO A 67 12.20 6.38 -0.15
CA PRO A 67 13.33 5.58 0.32
C PRO A 67 12.92 4.48 1.30
N GLN A 68 11.98 4.77 2.21
CA GLN A 68 11.46 3.84 3.20
C GLN A 68 10.73 2.65 2.57
N VAL A 69 10.12 2.82 1.38
CA VAL A 69 9.52 1.71 0.64
C VAL A 69 10.61 0.77 0.14
N LYS A 70 11.69 1.30 -0.43
CA LYS A 70 12.87 0.48 -0.78
C LYS A 70 13.40 -0.27 0.46
N ASP A 71 13.36 0.38 1.61
CA ASP A 71 13.80 -0.22 2.87
C ASP A 71 12.92 -1.36 3.37
N ILE A 72 11.61 -1.22 3.23
CA ILE A 72 10.65 -2.29 3.45
C ILE A 72 11.02 -3.49 2.56
N HIS A 73 11.22 -3.28 1.26
CA HIS A 73 11.49 -4.35 0.29
C HIS A 73 12.78 -5.13 0.54
N TRP A 74 13.88 -4.50 0.97
CA TRP A 74 15.10 -5.30 1.22
C TRP A 74 15.09 -5.98 2.59
N ILE A 75 14.45 -5.40 3.61
CA ILE A 75 14.27 -6.08 4.92
C ILE A 75 13.34 -7.27 4.75
N GLN A 76 12.32 -7.12 3.89
CA GLN A 76 11.39 -8.17 3.50
C GLN A 76 12.11 -9.43 2.99
N ASP A 77 13.27 -9.28 2.34
CA ASP A 77 14.01 -10.36 1.66
C ASP A 77 15.14 -10.98 2.52
N ASP A 78 15.37 -10.52 3.76
CA ASP A 78 16.53 -10.90 4.58
C ASP A 78 16.44 -12.30 5.22
N ALA A 79 15.26 -12.92 5.26
CA ALA A 79 15.10 -14.29 5.78
C ALA A 79 14.14 -15.13 4.92
N VAL A 80 14.65 -16.20 4.30
CA VAL A 80 13.84 -17.15 3.53
C VAL A 80 13.02 -18.03 4.48
N VAL A 81 11.69 -18.04 4.35
CA VAL A 81 10.80 -18.92 5.14
C VAL A 81 9.75 -19.60 4.24
N GLY A 82 9.29 -20.78 4.66
CA GLY A 82 8.38 -21.65 3.93
C GLY A 82 7.07 -20.99 3.49
N ALA A 83 6.57 -21.40 2.33
CA ALA A 83 5.28 -20.97 1.82
C ALA A 83 4.20 -21.25 2.86
N SER A 84 3.37 -20.25 3.19
CA SER A 84 2.14 -20.42 3.99
C SER A 84 2.26 -20.29 5.52
N ASP A 85 3.10 -19.38 6.03
CA ASP A 85 2.97 -18.96 7.44
C ASP A 85 1.68 -18.15 7.72
N GLU A 86 1.25 -18.11 8.98
CA GLU A 86 -0.01 -17.50 9.42
C GLU A 86 -0.07 -15.99 9.13
N ASN A 87 1.05 -15.27 9.27
CA ASN A 87 1.12 -13.84 8.97
C ASN A 87 0.90 -13.56 7.49
N SER A 88 1.57 -14.31 6.60
CA SER A 88 1.42 -14.17 5.15
C SER A 88 -0.02 -14.44 4.70
N GLN A 89 -0.72 -15.39 5.35
CA GLN A 89 -2.13 -15.66 5.08
C GLN A 89 -3.03 -14.50 5.55
N ALA A 90 -2.79 -13.99 6.76
CA ALA A 90 -3.53 -12.86 7.32
C ALA A 90 -3.34 -11.58 6.48
N PHE A 91 -2.11 -11.28 6.09
CA PHE A 91 -1.80 -10.15 5.20
C PHE A 91 -2.42 -10.35 3.83
N GLY A 92 -2.32 -11.55 3.23
CA GLY A 92 -2.95 -11.85 1.95
C GLY A 92 -4.48 -11.69 1.96
N ALA A 93 -5.14 -12.07 3.06
CA ALA A 93 -6.57 -11.85 3.25
C ALA A 93 -6.92 -10.36 3.40
N ALA A 94 -6.17 -9.62 4.22
CA ALA A 94 -6.35 -8.19 4.39
C ALA A 94 -6.05 -7.40 3.10
N SER A 95 -5.08 -7.85 2.30
CA SER A 95 -4.70 -7.28 1.02
C SER A 95 -5.85 -7.40 0.02
N ARG A 96 -6.46 -8.60 -0.08
CA ARG A 96 -7.66 -8.80 -0.89
C ARG A 96 -8.82 -7.92 -0.44
N ALA A 97 -9.11 -7.90 0.86
CA ALA A 97 -10.20 -7.06 1.41
C ALA A 97 -9.98 -5.57 1.11
N PHE A 98 -8.73 -5.08 1.20
CA PHE A 98 -8.39 -3.71 0.82
C PHE A 98 -8.64 -3.46 -0.67
N ARG A 99 -8.13 -4.33 -1.55
CA ARG A 99 -8.30 -4.20 -3.00
C ARG A 99 -9.79 -4.18 -3.40
N ASP A 100 -10.57 -5.12 -2.85
CA ASP A 100 -12.02 -5.18 -3.08
C ASP A 100 -12.72 -3.91 -2.61
N ALA A 101 -12.33 -3.38 -1.44
CA ALA A 101 -12.87 -2.14 -0.91
C ALA A 101 -12.50 -0.93 -1.78
N VAL A 102 -11.30 -0.86 -2.37
CA VAL A 102 -10.94 0.22 -3.30
C VAL A 102 -11.83 0.18 -4.54
N VAL A 103 -12.00 -0.99 -5.14
CA VAL A 103 -12.83 -1.17 -6.34
C VAL A 103 -14.29 -0.82 -6.05
N ALA A 104 -14.87 -1.39 -4.99
CA ALA A 104 -16.25 -1.12 -4.61
C ALA A 104 -16.47 0.37 -4.30
N TRP A 105 -15.52 1.00 -3.60
CA TRP A 105 -15.55 2.43 -3.32
C TRP A 105 -15.40 3.30 -4.59
N ALA A 106 -14.56 2.89 -5.54
CA ALA A 106 -14.41 3.58 -6.82
C ALA A 106 -15.74 3.61 -7.61
N TRP A 107 -16.57 2.57 -7.48
CA TRP A 107 -17.89 2.43 -8.11
C TRP A 107 -19.08 2.83 -7.22
N ASP A 108 -18.86 3.62 -6.16
CA ASP A 108 -19.94 4.14 -5.29
C ASP A 108 -20.78 3.08 -4.56
N ALA A 109 -20.19 1.90 -4.27
CA ALA A 109 -20.87 0.91 -3.45
C ALA A 109 -21.11 1.45 -2.01
N PRO A 110 -22.35 1.44 -1.51
CA PRO A 110 -22.70 2.02 -0.22
C PRO A 110 -21.99 1.30 0.93
N GLY A 111 -21.57 2.07 1.95
CA GLY A 111 -20.93 1.54 3.16
C GLY A 111 -19.46 1.12 3.00
N THR A 112 -18.86 1.33 1.83
CA THR A 112 -17.47 0.93 1.58
C THR A 112 -16.46 1.96 2.12
N ASN A 113 -15.53 1.52 2.98
CA ASN A 113 -14.44 2.35 3.49
C ASN A 113 -13.07 1.69 3.25
N PRO A 114 -12.36 2.03 2.16
CA PRO A 114 -11.04 1.45 1.86
C PRO A 114 -9.99 1.80 2.91
N MET A 115 -10.13 2.90 3.67
CA MET A 115 -9.19 3.23 4.74
C MET A 115 -9.35 2.35 5.98
N GLU A 116 -10.56 1.82 6.21
CA GLU A 116 -10.77 0.82 7.25
C GLU A 116 -10.07 -0.49 6.90
N ALA A 117 -10.24 -0.95 5.65
CA ALA A 117 -9.55 -2.13 5.14
C ALA A 117 -8.01 -1.93 5.13
N TRP A 118 -7.54 -0.73 4.78
CA TRP A 118 -6.12 -0.36 4.88
C TRP A 118 -5.57 -0.49 6.30
N ARG A 119 -6.34 -0.09 7.32
CA ARG A 119 -5.92 -0.24 8.72
C ARG A 119 -5.73 -1.71 9.10
N HIS A 120 -6.65 -2.58 8.67
CA HIS A 120 -6.51 -4.03 8.87
C HIS A 120 -5.27 -4.57 8.17
N LEU A 121 -4.99 -4.10 6.94
CA LEU A 121 -3.78 -4.43 6.19
C LEU A 121 -2.50 -4.03 6.93
N VAL A 122 -2.43 -2.79 7.43
CA VAL A 122 -1.28 -2.29 8.21
C VAL A 122 -1.06 -3.09 9.49
N ASN A 123 -2.14 -3.47 10.19
CA ASN A 123 -2.02 -4.28 11.40
C ASN A 123 -1.58 -5.72 11.12
N ALA A 124 -1.96 -6.29 9.98
CA ALA A 124 -1.51 -7.62 9.56
C ALA A 124 -0.09 -7.61 8.96
N GLY A 125 0.37 -6.46 8.48
CA GLY A 125 1.55 -6.36 7.62
C GLY A 125 2.90 -6.28 8.34
N VAL A 126 2.95 -6.36 9.68
CA VAL A 126 4.18 -6.43 10.46
C VAL A 126 4.27 -7.78 11.15
N ASP A 127 5.30 -8.58 10.84
CA ASP A 127 5.56 -9.84 11.54
C ASP A 127 6.59 -9.63 12.66
N LYS A 128 6.16 -9.82 13.91
CA LYS A 128 7.02 -9.62 15.08
C LYS A 128 8.10 -10.70 15.22
N THR A 129 7.82 -11.92 14.79
CA THR A 129 8.80 -13.01 14.81
C THR A 129 9.90 -12.75 13.78
N ALA A 130 9.52 -12.30 12.57
CA ALA A 130 10.47 -11.91 11.54
C ALA A 130 11.30 -10.69 11.99
N TRP A 131 10.67 -9.72 12.63
CA TRP A 131 11.35 -8.58 13.25
C TRP A 131 12.43 -9.03 14.22
N ASP A 132 12.10 -9.89 15.19
CA ASP A 132 13.04 -10.30 16.23
C ASP A 132 14.23 -11.08 15.63
N ARG A 133 13.99 -11.87 14.57
CA ARG A 133 15.04 -12.54 13.80
C ARG A 133 15.97 -11.55 13.10
N PHE A 134 15.42 -10.57 12.40
CA PHE A 134 16.20 -9.48 11.78
C PHE A 134 17.05 -8.73 12.81
N VAL A 135 16.47 -8.43 13.98
CA VAL A 135 17.21 -7.77 15.07
C VAL A 135 18.35 -8.64 15.58
N ALA A 136 18.14 -9.94 15.75
CA ALA A 136 19.18 -10.88 16.17
C ALA A 136 20.33 -10.97 15.14
N GLY A 137 20.02 -10.91 13.85
CA GLY A 137 21.03 -10.90 12.79
C GLY A 137 20.42 -10.71 11.41
N SER A 138 21.22 -10.12 10.51
CA SER A 138 20.83 -9.84 9.13
C SER A 138 21.94 -10.25 8.18
N SER A 139 21.55 -10.86 7.07
CA SER A 139 22.43 -11.20 5.95
C SER A 139 22.59 -10.06 4.94
N ILE A 140 21.70 -9.06 4.99
CA ILE A 140 21.69 -7.92 4.07
C ILE A 140 22.85 -6.95 4.35
N ALA A 141 23.60 -6.61 3.29
CA ALA A 141 24.76 -5.73 3.38
C ALA A 141 24.45 -4.34 3.94
N GLN A 142 23.29 -3.77 3.58
CA GLN A 142 22.85 -2.44 4.01
C GLN A 142 22.26 -2.41 5.43
N ALA A 143 22.05 -3.56 6.08
CA ALA A 143 21.47 -3.59 7.42
C ALA A 143 22.43 -2.99 8.47
N PRO A 144 21.90 -2.29 9.50
CA PRO A 144 22.70 -1.84 10.63
C PRO A 144 23.50 -2.97 11.28
N LYS A 145 24.73 -2.68 11.70
CA LYS A 145 25.66 -3.71 12.22
C LYS A 145 25.32 -4.18 13.65
N SER A 146 24.71 -3.33 14.46
CA SER A 146 24.28 -3.68 15.83
C SER A 146 22.80 -4.09 15.89
N SER A 147 22.45 -4.87 16.91
CA SER A 147 21.07 -5.23 17.26
C SER A 147 20.22 -3.99 17.51
N GLU A 148 20.76 -3.01 18.23
CA GLU A 148 20.06 -1.77 18.56
C GLU A 148 19.77 -0.96 17.30
N GLY A 149 20.72 -0.92 16.36
CA GLY A 149 20.54 -0.24 15.08
C GLY A 149 19.46 -0.91 14.23
N ARG A 150 19.42 -2.24 14.19
CA ARG A 150 18.38 -3.00 13.47
C ARG A 150 17.00 -2.79 14.09
N ALA A 151 16.91 -2.83 15.42
CA ALA A 151 15.66 -2.56 16.13
C ALA A 151 15.16 -1.14 15.89
N ALA A 152 16.04 -0.13 15.98
CA ALA A 152 15.71 1.26 15.68
C ALA A 152 15.19 1.42 14.25
N ARG A 153 15.83 0.76 13.28
CA ARG A 153 15.41 0.77 11.89
C ARG A 153 13.99 0.23 11.69
N CYS A 154 13.68 -0.90 12.31
CA CYS A 154 12.32 -1.45 12.22
C CYS A 154 11.28 -0.51 12.87
N ILE A 155 11.61 0.16 13.99
CA ILE A 155 10.74 1.15 14.62
C ILE A 155 10.47 2.34 13.68
N GLU A 156 11.51 2.85 13.02
CA GLU A 156 11.37 3.95 12.05
C GLU A 156 10.43 3.58 10.90
N LEU A 157 10.56 2.36 10.37
CA LEU A 157 9.71 1.88 9.28
C LEU A 157 8.27 1.64 9.73
N GLU A 158 8.06 1.08 10.93
CA GLU A 158 6.72 0.95 11.50
C GLU A 158 6.04 2.33 11.65
N LYS A 159 6.78 3.34 12.13
CA LYS A 159 6.30 4.73 12.23
C LYS A 159 5.98 5.32 10.86
N PHE A 160 6.80 5.06 9.85
CA PHE A 160 6.54 5.49 8.48
C PHE A 160 5.26 4.85 7.93
N ILE A 161 5.09 3.53 8.08
CA ILE A 161 3.92 2.78 7.60
C ILE A 161 2.62 3.30 8.23
N ARG A 162 2.58 3.36 9.58
CA ARG A 162 1.41 3.82 10.35
C ARG A 162 1.17 5.32 10.21
N GLY A 163 2.19 6.10 9.86
CA GLY A 163 2.14 7.55 9.74
C GLY A 163 2.05 8.03 8.30
N GLU A 164 3.20 8.33 7.71
CA GLU A 164 3.30 8.98 6.40
C GLU A 164 2.70 8.14 5.28
N LEU A 165 3.00 6.84 5.21
CA LEU A 165 2.47 5.97 4.16
C LEU A 165 0.94 5.89 4.21
N THR A 166 0.35 5.79 5.41
CA THR A 166 -1.11 5.80 5.57
C THR A 166 -1.73 7.12 5.10
N LYS A 167 -1.09 8.27 5.37
CA LYS A 167 -1.54 9.57 4.86
C LYS A 167 -1.45 9.63 3.34
N LEU A 168 -0.38 9.10 2.76
CA LEU A 168 -0.19 9.05 1.31
C LEU A 168 -1.21 8.11 0.65
N ALA A 169 -1.54 6.96 1.25
CA ALA A 169 -2.59 6.06 0.79
C ALA A 169 -3.96 6.75 0.77
N ALA A 170 -4.31 7.47 1.84
CA ALA A 170 -5.54 8.27 1.89
C ALA A 170 -5.57 9.37 0.81
N ARG A 171 -4.44 10.06 0.60
CA ARG A 171 -4.29 11.08 -0.45
C ARG A 171 -4.42 10.46 -1.85
N TRP A 172 -3.85 9.28 -2.05
CA TRP A 172 -3.95 8.54 -3.31
C TRP A 172 -5.39 8.14 -3.62
N LEU A 173 -6.13 7.62 -2.64
CA LEU A 173 -7.56 7.35 -2.81
C LEU A 173 -8.31 8.62 -3.24
N MET A 174 -8.14 9.73 -2.51
CA MET A 174 -8.78 11.01 -2.88
C MET A 174 -8.46 11.45 -4.31
N ALA A 175 -7.21 11.32 -4.73
CA ALA A 175 -6.77 11.63 -6.09
C ALA A 175 -7.43 10.69 -7.12
N LEU A 176 -7.49 9.39 -6.83
CA LEU A 176 -8.14 8.42 -7.71
C LEU A 176 -9.59 8.81 -7.95
N ARG A 177 -10.33 9.15 -6.89
CA ARG A 177 -11.72 9.60 -7.01
C ARG A 177 -11.85 10.90 -7.80
N ALA A 178 -10.94 11.85 -7.63
CA ALA A 178 -10.95 13.09 -8.38
C ALA A 178 -10.78 12.82 -9.89
N ASP A 179 -9.85 11.94 -10.27
CA ASP A 179 -9.65 11.53 -11.66
C ASP A 179 -10.90 10.82 -12.22
N LEU A 180 -11.57 9.98 -11.43
CA LEU A 180 -12.84 9.33 -11.83
C LEU A 180 -13.97 10.34 -12.02
N LYS A 181 -14.06 11.38 -11.18
CA LYS A 181 -15.07 12.44 -11.32
C LYS A 181 -14.77 13.39 -12.47
N ALA A 182 -13.51 13.68 -12.75
CA ALA A 182 -13.13 14.52 -13.89
C ALA A 182 -13.43 13.81 -15.23
N SER A 183 -13.47 12.47 -15.23
CA SER A 183 -13.76 11.66 -16.42
C SER A 183 -15.24 11.29 -16.60
N VAL A 184 -16.14 11.65 -15.67
CA VAL A 184 -17.59 11.38 -15.77
C VAL A 184 -18.41 12.61 -15.31
N ASP A 185 -19.38 13.07 -16.10
CA ASP A 185 -20.19 14.27 -15.83
C ASP A 185 -21.22 14.07 -14.70
N TYR A 186 -20.75 14.07 -13.44
CA TYR A 186 -21.56 13.91 -12.22
C TYR A 186 -21.81 15.27 -11.53
N LYS A 187 -22.76 16.06 -12.06
CA LYS A 187 -23.31 17.26 -11.37
C LYS A 187 -24.24 16.97 -10.19
N LYS A 188 -24.22 15.76 -9.60
CA LYS A 188 -25.10 15.39 -8.47
C LYS A 188 -24.28 14.69 -7.38
N ASP A 189 -24.35 15.25 -6.17
CA ASP A 189 -23.76 14.78 -4.90
C ASP A 189 -22.28 15.06 -4.58
N ALA A 190 -22.08 16.24 -3.96
CA ALA A 190 -20.79 16.72 -3.47
C ALA A 190 -20.53 16.50 -1.95
N GLN A 191 -21.48 16.02 -1.14
CA GLN A 191 -21.40 16.18 0.33
C GLN A 191 -21.10 14.92 1.18
N SER A 192 -21.01 13.71 0.63
CA SER A 192 -20.85 12.48 1.44
C SER A 192 -19.40 12.11 1.81
N TRP A 193 -18.43 12.34 0.91
CA TRP A 193 -17.16 11.63 0.93
C TRP A 193 -16.10 12.20 1.87
N GLN A 194 -16.10 13.52 2.11
CA GLN A 194 -15.20 14.13 3.10
C GLN A 194 -15.46 13.52 4.48
N LYS A 195 -16.71 13.15 4.80
CA LYS A 195 -17.09 12.50 6.05
C LYS A 195 -16.60 11.05 6.16
N THR A 196 -16.58 10.30 5.06
CA THR A 196 -16.05 8.93 5.00
C THR A 196 -14.52 8.90 5.20
N LEU A 197 -13.81 9.92 4.71
CA LEU A 197 -12.37 10.05 4.92
C LEU A 197 -12.00 10.78 6.23
N SER A 198 -12.79 11.75 6.67
CA SER A 198 -12.52 12.57 7.86
C SER A 198 -12.86 11.88 9.18
N ASN A 199 -13.80 10.93 9.19
CA ASN A 199 -14.05 10.09 10.37
C ASN A 199 -12.90 9.12 10.67
N GLY A 200 -11.94 8.97 9.74
CA GLY A 200 -10.80 8.06 9.89
C GLY A 200 -9.50 8.74 10.32
N ILE A 201 -9.13 9.87 9.74
CA ILE A 201 -7.75 10.41 9.83
C ILE A 201 -7.52 11.18 11.17
N GLY A 202 -7.66 10.49 12.31
CA GLY A 202 -7.41 11.01 13.65
C GLY A 202 -5.99 10.73 14.16
N ARG A 203 -5.59 11.40 15.24
CA ARG A 203 -4.26 11.29 15.88
C ARG A 203 -3.99 9.91 16.52
N ASP A 204 -5.04 9.09 16.68
CA ASP A 204 -5.05 7.81 17.41
C ASP A 204 -5.45 6.61 16.52
N TRP A 205 -5.16 6.68 15.22
CA TRP A 205 -5.71 5.72 14.24
C TRP A 205 -5.10 4.31 14.31
N PHE A 206 -3.91 4.22 14.89
CA PHE A 206 -3.22 2.98 15.20
C PHE A 206 -2.83 2.99 16.69
N PRO A 207 -2.65 1.82 17.32
CA PRO A 207 -1.89 1.75 18.55
C PRO A 207 -0.51 2.41 18.35
N PRO A 208 0.11 2.97 19.41
CA PRO A 208 1.43 3.57 19.31
C PRO A 208 2.40 2.60 18.64
N ALA A 209 3.21 3.09 17.70
CA ALA A 209 4.27 2.28 17.11
C ALA A 209 5.18 1.73 18.22
N SER A 210 5.78 0.56 17.99
CA SER A 210 6.67 -0.06 18.96
C SER A 210 7.72 0.93 19.47
N GLY A 211 7.80 1.15 20.78
CA GLY A 211 8.78 2.05 21.39
C GLY A 211 8.40 3.54 21.42
N ALA A 212 7.16 3.91 21.09
CA ALA A 212 6.63 5.23 21.47
C ALA A 212 6.35 5.25 22.99
N LYS A 213 7.05 6.12 23.71
CA LYS A 213 6.68 6.53 25.08
C LYS A 213 5.68 7.67 25.02
#